data_AF-X1T737-F1
#
_entry.id   AF-X1T737-F1
#
_cell.length_a   1.000
_cell.length_b   1.000
_cell.length_c   1.000
_cell.angle_alpha   90.00
_cell.angle_beta   90.00
_cell.angle_gamma   90.00
#
_symmetry.space_group_name_H-M   'P 1'
#
loop_
_entity.id
_entity.type
_entity.pdbx_description
1 polymer ?
#
loop_
_entity_poly.entity_id
_entity_poly.type
_entity_poly.pdbx_seq_one_letter_code
_entity_poly.pdbx_strand_id
1 'polypeptide(L)'
;RPEFALDASGWNPRYNFDGFLAFDQPFAYTQLFHNGIIEAVNAGMIGWGGKHRKIPSVQYERELIQTIPTYLKVQQDIGVEPPFLIFLSLLGVRGYTMAVDARPRAEYPINRDNLIMPEVLMESYDVEITEVMRPIFDQVWNATGWQRSFNYNEDGE
;
A
#
# COMPACT_ATOMS: atom_id res chain seq x y z
N ARG A 1 -10.43 14.63 15.84
CA ARG A 1 -9.16 13.88 16.00
C ARG A 1 -8.88 13.30 14.63
N PRO A 2 -7.72 13.52 14.00
CA PRO A 2 -7.50 12.98 12.66
C PRO A 2 -7.33 11.47 12.75
N GLU A 3 -7.99 10.74 11.87
CA GLU A 3 -7.92 9.28 11.74
C GLU A 3 -6.77 8.96 10.78
N PHE A 4 -5.71 8.32 11.28
CA PHE A 4 -4.39 8.29 10.68
C PHE A 4 -3.94 6.92 10.16
N ALA A 5 -4.81 5.91 10.11
CA ALA A 5 -4.36 4.57 9.71
C ALA A 5 -5.46 3.64 9.19
N LEU A 6 -5.02 2.74 8.30
CA LEU A 6 -5.76 1.60 7.78
C LEU A 6 -6.09 0.63 8.92
N ASP A 7 -7.39 0.51 9.17
CA ASP A 7 -8.02 -0.67 9.75
C ASP A 7 -7.39 -1.22 11.05
N ALA A 8 -7.38 -0.44 12.15
CA ALA A 8 -7.04 -1.00 13.47
C ALA A 8 -7.61 -0.23 14.68
N SER A 9 -7.98 -0.98 15.73
CA SER A 9 -8.80 -0.56 16.88
C SER A 9 -8.02 -0.30 18.20
N GLY A 10 -6.71 -0.05 18.18
CA GLY A 10 -5.88 -0.05 19.40
C GLY A 10 -4.63 0.84 19.45
N TRP A 11 -4.65 2.05 18.89
CA TRP A 11 -3.44 2.87 18.73
C TRP A 11 -2.92 3.57 20.00
N ASN A 12 -1.59 3.53 20.20
CA ASN A 12 -0.85 4.34 21.18
C ASN A 12 -0.03 5.44 20.46
N PRO A 13 -0.64 6.57 20.06
CA PRO A 13 0.09 7.65 19.41
C PRO A 13 1.12 8.29 20.36
N ARG A 14 2.28 8.69 19.82
CA ARG A 14 3.30 9.44 20.56
C ARG A 14 4.09 10.37 19.64
N TYR A 15 4.65 11.43 20.22
CA TYR A 15 5.70 12.20 19.57
C TYR A 15 7.05 11.50 19.75
N ASN A 16 7.90 11.54 18.72
CA ASN A 16 9.31 11.17 18.77
C ASN A 16 10.17 12.30 18.19
N PHE A 17 11.48 12.07 18.05
CA PHE A 17 12.41 13.06 17.50
C PHE A 17 12.06 13.45 16.05
N ASP A 18 11.53 12.51 15.27
CA ASP A 18 11.26 12.69 13.85
C ASP A 18 9.88 13.27 13.55
N GLY A 19 8.93 13.20 14.51
CA GLY A 19 7.60 13.77 14.39
C GLY A 19 6.54 13.04 15.23
N PHE A 20 5.45 12.67 14.59
CA PHE A 20 4.31 12.00 15.22
C PHE A 20 4.22 10.55 14.74
N LEU A 21 4.32 9.63 15.68
CA LEU A 21 4.26 8.20 15.44
C LEU A 21 2.95 7.65 16.00
N ALA A 22 2.21 7.01 15.12
CA ALA A 22 1.12 6.13 15.48
C ALA A 22 1.66 4.69 15.28
N PHE A 23 1.35 3.74 16.19
CA PHE A 23 1.63 2.33 15.95
C PHE A 23 0.53 1.38 16.45
N ASP A 24 0.42 0.24 15.78
CA ASP A 24 -0.31 -0.96 16.21
C ASP A 24 0.66 -2.15 16.26
N GLN A 25 1.18 -2.41 17.45
CA GLN A 25 2.26 -3.39 17.66
C GLN A 25 1.74 -4.82 17.57
N PRO A 26 2.51 -5.77 16.99
CA PRO A 26 3.82 -5.61 16.36
C PRO A 26 3.80 -5.41 14.84
N PHE A 27 2.63 -5.17 14.23
CA PHE A 27 2.45 -5.39 12.79
C PHE A 27 2.42 -4.13 11.95
N ALA A 28 2.04 -2.97 12.50
CA ALA A 28 1.89 -1.77 11.69
C ALA A 28 2.31 -0.48 12.41
N TYR A 29 2.76 0.50 11.62
CA TYR A 29 2.96 1.86 12.10
C TYR A 29 2.74 2.88 10.98
N THR A 30 2.43 4.11 11.40
CA THR A 30 2.42 5.29 10.53
C THR A 30 3.22 6.40 11.20
N GLN A 31 4.27 6.89 10.54
CA GLN A 31 5.10 8.00 10.97
C GLN A 31 4.82 9.21 10.10
N LEU A 32 4.35 10.30 10.71
CA LEU A 32 4.35 11.63 10.12
C LEU A 32 5.63 12.34 10.54
N PHE A 33 6.49 12.66 9.59
CA PHE A 33 7.72 13.38 9.82
C PHE A 33 7.49 14.89 9.89
N HIS A 34 8.38 15.62 10.55
CA HIS A 34 8.34 17.09 10.64
C HIS A 34 8.34 17.82 9.30
N ASN A 35 8.85 17.17 8.24
CA ASN A 35 8.86 17.71 6.88
C ASN A 35 7.61 17.35 6.05
N GLY A 36 6.58 16.74 6.66
CA GLY A 36 5.33 16.38 5.99
C GLY A 36 5.35 15.03 5.24
N ILE A 37 6.48 14.31 5.26
CA ILE A 37 6.55 12.93 4.76
C ILE A 37 5.69 12.04 5.66
N ILE A 38 4.94 11.12 5.05
CA ILE A 38 4.22 10.06 5.74
C ILE A 38 4.83 8.73 5.31
N GLU A 39 5.29 7.94 6.27
CA GLU A 39 5.68 6.54 6.06
C GLU A 39 4.68 5.64 6.77
N ALA A 40 4.17 4.63 6.08
CA ALA A 40 3.26 3.64 6.62
C ALA A 40 3.76 2.22 6.30
N VAL A 41 3.78 1.36 7.30
CA VAL A 41 4.23 -0.03 7.19
C VAL A 41 3.15 -0.94 7.77
N ASN A 42 2.85 -2.02 7.06
CA ASN A 42 1.97 -3.09 7.52
C ASN A 42 2.58 -4.46 7.18
N ALA A 43 3.11 -5.14 8.20
CA ALA A 43 3.66 -6.49 8.11
C ALA A 43 2.59 -7.59 8.23
N GLY A 44 1.35 -7.23 8.60
CA GLY A 44 0.22 -8.15 8.70
C GLY A 44 -0.58 -8.31 7.40
N MET A 45 -0.52 -7.32 6.51
CA MET A 45 -1.30 -7.25 5.26
C MET A 45 -1.01 -8.41 4.30
N ILE A 46 0.24 -8.88 4.25
CA ILE A 46 0.69 -9.88 3.28
C ILE A 46 1.20 -11.13 4.00
N GLY A 47 0.64 -12.30 3.66
CA GLY A 47 1.11 -13.59 4.18
C GLY A 47 0.60 -13.99 5.57
N TRP A 48 -0.51 -13.39 6.04
CA TRP A 48 -1.17 -13.86 7.26
C TRP A 48 -1.74 -15.27 7.04
N GLY A 49 -1.25 -16.24 7.82
CA GLY A 49 -1.67 -17.65 7.69
C GLY A 49 -0.60 -18.61 7.14
N GLY A 50 0.63 -18.54 7.65
CA GLY A 50 1.59 -19.64 7.95
C GLY A 50 1.96 -20.73 6.92
N LYS A 51 1.20 -20.96 5.86
CA LYS A 51 1.41 -22.06 4.89
C LYS A 51 1.38 -21.60 3.43
N HIS A 52 0.81 -20.44 3.13
CA HIS A 52 0.70 -19.96 1.76
C HIS A 52 1.32 -18.58 1.62
N ARG A 53 2.47 -18.50 0.93
CA ARG A 53 3.13 -17.25 0.53
C ARG A 53 2.31 -16.60 -0.57
N LYS A 54 1.23 -15.93 -0.16
CA LYS A 54 0.22 -15.39 -1.05
C LYS A 54 0.02 -13.91 -0.77
N ILE A 55 0.00 -13.11 -1.84
CA ILE A 55 -0.43 -11.71 -1.80
C ILE A 55 -1.97 -11.71 -1.96
N PRO A 56 -2.74 -11.17 -0.99
CA PRO A 56 -4.20 -11.13 -1.06
C PRO A 56 -4.70 -10.19 -2.17
N SER A 57 -4.90 -10.71 -3.39
CA SER A 57 -5.12 -9.90 -4.63
C SER A 57 -6.04 -8.70 -4.50
N VAL A 58 -7.17 -8.83 -3.81
CA VAL A 58 -8.16 -7.76 -3.65
C VAL A 58 -7.87 -6.88 -2.42
N GLN A 59 -7.46 -7.51 -1.32
CA GLN A 59 -7.43 -6.83 -0.02
C GLN A 59 -6.33 -5.76 0.02
N TYR A 60 -5.11 -6.05 -0.46
CA TYR A 60 -4.00 -5.10 -0.37
C TYR A 60 -4.25 -3.84 -1.24
N GLU A 61 -4.82 -4.00 -2.43
CA GLU A 61 -5.17 -2.86 -3.32
C GLU A 61 -6.25 -2.00 -2.68
N ARG A 62 -7.31 -2.63 -2.17
CA ARG A 62 -8.40 -1.95 -1.47
C ARG A 62 -7.87 -1.16 -0.28
N GLU A 63 -7.00 -1.78 0.51
CA GLU A 63 -6.38 -1.13 1.67
C GLU A 63 -5.59 0.11 1.21
N LEU A 64 -4.76 0.03 0.18
CA LEU A 64 -4.04 1.20 -0.33
C LEU A 64 -4.97 2.31 -0.88
N ILE A 65 -6.00 1.94 -1.65
CA ILE A 65 -6.98 2.89 -2.22
C ILE A 65 -7.74 3.63 -1.12
N GLN A 66 -8.14 2.95 -0.04
CA GLN A 66 -8.82 3.57 1.10
C GLN A 66 -7.84 4.36 1.98
N THR A 67 -6.60 3.88 2.04
CA THR A 67 -5.36 4.51 2.52
C THR A 67 -5.20 5.98 2.14
N ILE A 68 -4.71 6.11 0.92
CA ILE A 68 -4.00 7.29 0.46
C ILE A 68 -4.82 8.58 0.65
N PRO A 69 -6.16 8.61 0.45
CA PRO A 69 -6.97 9.79 0.75
C PRO A 69 -6.83 10.32 2.18
N THR A 70 -6.68 9.44 3.18
CA THR A 70 -6.53 9.87 4.58
C THR A 70 -5.18 10.55 4.81
N TYR A 71 -4.11 10.04 4.20
CA TYR A 71 -2.78 10.63 4.24
C TYR A 71 -2.71 11.97 3.50
N LEU A 72 -3.34 12.05 2.33
CA LEU A 72 -3.47 13.31 1.59
C LEU A 72 -4.26 14.33 2.40
N LYS A 73 -5.33 13.93 3.10
CA LYS A 73 -6.09 14.83 3.96
C LYS A 73 -5.24 15.40 5.09
N VAL A 74 -4.42 14.57 5.73
CA VAL A 74 -3.44 15.01 6.74
C VAL A 74 -2.44 15.99 6.13
N GLN A 75 -1.85 15.66 4.97
CA GLN A 75 -0.89 16.52 4.29
C GLN A 75 -1.49 17.88 3.94
N GLN A 76 -2.76 17.89 3.52
CA GLN A 76 -3.51 19.12 3.28
C GLN A 76 -3.71 19.94 4.56
N ASP A 77 -4.09 19.28 5.66
CA ASP A 77 -4.34 19.94 6.96
C ASP A 77 -3.07 20.55 7.56
N ILE A 78 -1.89 20.02 7.23
CA ILE A 78 -0.58 20.58 7.65
C ILE A 78 0.04 21.50 6.58
N GLY A 79 -0.65 21.76 5.47
CA GLY A 79 -0.23 22.72 4.44
C GLY A 79 0.86 22.23 3.49
N VAL A 80 0.95 20.92 3.23
CA VAL A 80 1.80 20.41 2.14
C VAL A 80 1.10 20.72 0.81
N GLU A 81 1.83 21.35 -0.10
CA GLU A 81 1.36 21.66 -1.44
C GLU A 81 1.83 20.58 -2.44
N PRO A 82 1.05 20.30 -3.50
CA PRO A 82 1.48 19.42 -4.59
C PRO A 82 2.77 19.94 -5.29
N PRO A 83 3.52 19.07 -5.98
CA PRO A 83 3.20 17.67 -6.26
C PRO A 83 3.57 16.70 -5.13
N PHE A 84 2.89 15.54 -5.08
CA PHE A 84 3.21 14.44 -4.18
C PHE A 84 3.90 13.30 -4.93
N LEU A 85 4.78 12.59 -4.23
CA LEU A 85 5.37 11.35 -4.70
C LEU A 85 4.95 10.22 -3.77
N ILE A 86 4.38 9.15 -4.34
CA ILE A 86 4.04 7.93 -3.62
C ILE A 86 5.08 6.87 -3.97
N PHE A 87 5.63 6.24 -2.93
CA PHE A 87 6.53 5.10 -3.05
C PHE A 87 5.87 3.87 -2.43
N LEU A 88 5.84 2.76 -3.16
CA LEU A 88 5.40 1.46 -2.64
C LEU A 88 6.55 0.45 -2.70
N SER A 89 6.69 -0.32 -1.63
CA SER A 89 7.59 -1.47 -1.62
C SER A 89 6.95 -2.67 -0.93
N LEU A 90 7.21 -3.87 -1.47
CA LEU A 90 6.91 -5.13 -0.81
C LEU A 90 8.24 -5.81 -0.46
N LEU A 91 8.47 -6.02 0.84
CA LEU A 91 9.75 -6.53 1.34
C LEU A 91 9.63 -8.00 1.76
N GLY A 92 10.69 -8.78 1.53
CA GLY A 92 10.73 -10.20 1.92
C GLY A 92 9.75 -11.11 1.18
N VAL A 93 9.35 -10.75 -0.04
CA VAL A 93 8.29 -11.43 -0.83
C VAL A 93 8.81 -12.52 -1.76
N ARG A 94 10.07 -12.97 -1.65
CA ARG A 94 10.58 -14.07 -2.47
C ARG A 94 9.72 -15.33 -2.31
N GLY A 95 9.28 -15.87 -3.43
CA GLY A 95 8.45 -17.06 -3.49
C GLY A 95 6.96 -16.80 -3.20
N TYR A 96 6.55 -15.53 -3.04
CA TYR A 96 5.14 -15.19 -2.97
C TYR A 96 4.48 -15.28 -4.34
N THR A 97 3.21 -15.64 -4.36
CA THR A 97 2.35 -15.71 -5.56
C THR A 97 1.07 -14.93 -5.30
N MET A 98 0.27 -14.65 -6.34
CA MET A 98 -1.00 -13.96 -6.15
C MET A 98 -2.09 -14.91 -5.64
N ALA A 99 -2.90 -14.48 -4.68
CA ALA A 99 -4.11 -15.17 -4.25
C ALA A 99 -5.26 -14.82 -5.18
N VAL A 100 -5.57 -15.66 -6.16
CA VAL A 100 -6.73 -15.50 -7.05
C VAL A 100 -7.62 -16.73 -6.97
N ASP A 101 -8.93 -16.54 -7.06
CA ASP A 101 -9.93 -17.63 -7.09
C ASP A 101 -10.06 -18.31 -8.47
N ALA A 102 -9.06 -18.12 -9.34
CA ALA A 102 -9.09 -18.64 -10.71
C ALA A 102 -8.85 -20.17 -10.76
N ARG A 103 -9.29 -20.78 -11.88
CA ARG A 103 -8.94 -22.16 -12.26
C ARG A 103 -7.44 -22.42 -12.10
N PRO A 104 -6.99 -23.67 -11.86
CA PRO A 104 -5.58 -23.98 -11.69
C PRO A 104 -4.76 -23.48 -12.89
N ARG A 105 -4.09 -22.35 -12.68
CA ARG A 105 -3.07 -21.78 -13.56
C ARG A 105 -1.72 -22.06 -12.92
N ALA A 106 -0.69 -22.21 -13.75
CA ALA A 106 0.67 -22.23 -13.23
C ALA A 106 0.92 -20.95 -12.41
N GLU A 107 1.30 -21.13 -11.15
CA GLU A 107 1.71 -20.02 -10.31
C GLU A 107 3.13 -19.61 -10.68
N TYR A 108 3.39 -18.31 -10.74
CA TYR A 108 4.73 -17.76 -10.95
C TYR A 108 5.18 -17.06 -9.68
N PRO A 109 5.98 -17.72 -8.84
CA PRO A 109 6.48 -17.11 -7.62
C PRO A 109 7.43 -15.95 -7.91
N ILE A 110 7.33 -14.90 -7.12
CA ILE A 110 8.23 -13.75 -7.17
C ILE A 110 9.68 -14.23 -6.98
N ASN A 111 10.57 -13.84 -7.89
CA ASN A 111 11.96 -14.30 -7.94
C ASN A 111 12.98 -13.35 -7.26
N ARG A 112 12.49 -12.32 -6.56
CA ARG A 112 13.28 -11.30 -5.86
C ARG A 112 12.85 -11.21 -4.39
N ASP A 113 13.77 -10.79 -3.52
CA ASP A 113 13.47 -10.61 -2.10
C ASP A 113 12.56 -9.42 -1.87
N ASN A 114 12.80 -8.31 -2.57
CA ASN A 114 12.02 -7.08 -2.45
C ASN A 114 11.51 -6.66 -3.84
N LEU A 115 10.28 -6.14 -3.87
CA LEU A 115 9.74 -5.38 -4.99
C LEU A 115 9.73 -3.91 -4.57
N ILE A 116 10.51 -3.09 -5.28
CA ILE A 116 10.54 -1.64 -5.12
C ILE A 116 9.95 -1.07 -6.40
N MET A 117 8.83 -0.37 -6.28
CA MET A 117 8.07 0.12 -7.41
C MET A 117 8.55 1.53 -7.79
N PRO A 118 8.38 1.96 -9.05
CA PRO A 118 8.59 3.34 -9.44
C PRO A 118 7.72 4.29 -8.62
N GLU A 119 8.18 5.53 -8.48
CA GLU A 119 7.41 6.59 -7.87
C GLU A 119 6.17 6.93 -8.71
N VAL A 120 5.07 7.24 -8.02
CA VAL A 120 3.87 7.81 -8.64
C VAL A 120 3.81 9.29 -8.32
N LEU A 121 3.73 10.12 -9.36
CA LEU A 121 3.58 11.56 -9.26
C LEU A 121 2.09 11.92 -9.22
N MET A 122 1.70 12.72 -8.22
CA MET A 122 0.38 13.34 -8.14
C MET A 122 0.52 14.85 -8.20
N GLU A 123 -0.05 15.46 -9.23
CA GLU A 123 0.07 16.91 -9.47
C GLU A 123 -0.96 17.75 -8.68
N SER A 124 -1.98 17.11 -8.11
CA SER A 124 -3.02 17.78 -7.34
C SER A 124 -3.64 16.85 -6.30
N TYR A 125 -4.49 17.41 -5.44
CA TYR A 125 -5.37 16.65 -4.54
C TYR A 125 -6.61 16.07 -5.26
N ASP A 126 -6.89 16.52 -6.48
CA ASP A 126 -8.10 16.20 -7.26
C ASP A 126 -7.75 15.15 -8.32
N VAL A 127 -7.43 13.94 -7.85
CA VAL A 127 -7.10 12.79 -8.69
C VAL A 127 -7.78 11.53 -8.15
N GLU A 128 -8.13 10.62 -9.05
CA GLU A 128 -8.67 9.32 -8.69
C GLU A 128 -7.53 8.37 -8.28
N ILE A 129 -7.49 8.01 -6.99
CA ILE A 129 -6.42 7.17 -6.41
C ILE A 129 -6.35 5.80 -7.10
N THR A 130 -7.50 5.25 -7.49
CA THR A 130 -7.62 3.99 -8.24
C THR A 130 -6.87 4.04 -9.56
N GLU A 131 -6.98 5.14 -10.30
CA GLU A 131 -6.30 5.36 -11.58
C GLU A 131 -4.81 5.60 -11.38
N VAL A 132 -4.47 6.49 -10.44
CA VAL A 132 -3.09 6.88 -10.12
C VAL A 132 -2.24 5.68 -9.67
N MET A 133 -2.81 4.78 -8.86
CA MET A 133 -2.10 3.60 -8.34
C MET A 133 -2.12 2.40 -9.28
N ARG A 134 -2.92 2.42 -10.35
CA ARG A 134 -3.05 1.27 -11.28
C ARG A 134 -1.72 0.77 -11.85
N PRO A 135 -0.78 1.61 -12.30
CA PRO A 135 0.50 1.12 -12.81
C PRO A 135 1.29 0.31 -11.77
N ILE A 136 1.15 0.69 -10.49
CA ILE A 136 1.82 0.02 -9.37
C ILE A 136 1.18 -1.34 -9.09
N PHE A 137 -0.16 -1.41 -9.09
CA PHE A 137 -0.86 -2.68 -8.90
C PHE A 137 -0.59 -3.65 -10.06
N ASP A 138 -0.66 -3.17 -11.31
CA ASP A 138 -0.30 -3.97 -12.49
C ASP A 138 1.10 -4.56 -12.36
N GLN A 139 2.06 -3.79 -11.85
CA GLN A 139 3.44 -4.25 -11.64
C GLN A 139 3.56 -5.35 -10.57
N VAL A 140 2.78 -5.30 -9.49
CA VAL A 140 2.71 -6.38 -8.47
C VAL A 140 2.16 -7.66 -9.09
N TRP A 141 1.10 -7.54 -9.91
CA TRP A 141 0.52 -8.67 -10.63
C TRP A 141 1.49 -9.24 -11.68
N ASN A 142 2.25 -8.38 -12.39
CA ASN A 142 3.30 -8.81 -13.32
C ASN A 142 4.37 -9.65 -12.61
N ALA A 143 4.77 -9.25 -11.41
CA ALA A 143 5.76 -9.99 -10.61
C ALA A 143 5.29 -11.41 -10.22
N THR A 144 3.99 -11.69 -10.34
CA THR A 144 3.36 -12.98 -10.06
C THR A 144 2.81 -13.68 -11.32
N GLY A 145 3.19 -13.22 -12.51
CA GLY A 145 2.88 -13.86 -13.80
C GLY A 145 1.56 -13.46 -14.47
N TRP A 146 0.92 -12.38 -13.99
CA TRP A 146 -0.31 -11.85 -14.57
C TRP A 146 -0.03 -10.61 -15.42
N GLN A 147 -0.83 -10.37 -16.46
CA GLN A 147 -0.59 -9.24 -17.37
C GLN A 147 -0.94 -7.88 -16.75
N ARG A 148 -1.90 -7.85 -15.84
CA ARG A 148 -2.41 -6.67 -15.13
C ARG A 148 -3.15 -7.11 -13.87
N SER A 149 -3.54 -6.16 -13.02
CA SER A 149 -4.57 -6.38 -12.01
C SER A 149 -5.92 -6.62 -12.69
N PHE A 150 -6.62 -7.65 -12.22
CA PHE A 150 -7.96 -8.02 -12.69
C PHE A 150 -9.06 -7.51 -11.75
N ASN A 151 -8.70 -6.69 -10.76
CA ASN A 151 -9.66 -6.06 -9.87
C ASN A 151 -10.37 -4.86 -10.49
N TYR A 152 -9.83 -4.35 -11.59
CA TYR A 152 -10.38 -3.25 -12.37
C TYR A 152 -11.39 -3.75 -13.41
N ASN A 153 -12.57 -3.17 -13.43
CA ASN A 153 -13.55 -3.38 -14.50
C ASN A 153 -13.08 -2.74 -15.84
N GLU A 154 -13.89 -2.83 -16.92
CA GLU A 154 -13.53 -2.26 -18.23
C GLU A 154 -13.35 -0.73 -18.17
N ASP A 155 -14.01 -0.08 -17.22
CA ASP A 155 -13.98 1.36 -16.98
C ASP A 155 -12.83 1.79 -16.04
N GLY A 156 -12.10 0.84 -15.44
CA GLY A 156 -11.00 1.13 -14.53
C GLY A 156 -11.41 1.40 -13.08
N GLU A 157 -12.62 1.00 -12.68
CA GLU A 157 -13.14 1.04 -11.30
C GLU A 157 -12.88 -0.27 -10.54
#